data_AF-A0A2V9LRP7-F1
#
_entry.id   AF-A0A2V9LRP7-F1
#
_cell.length_a   1.000
_cell.length_b   1.000
_cell.length_c   1.000
_cell.angle_alpha   90.00
_cell.angle_beta   90.00
_cell.angle_gamma   90.00
#
_symmetry.space_group_name_H-M   'P 1'
#
loop_
_entity.id
_entity.type
_entity.pdbx_description
1 polymer ?
#
loop_
_entity_poly.entity_id
_entity_poly.type
_entity_poly.pdbx_seq_one_letter_code
_entity_poly.pdbx_strand_id
1 'polypeptide(L)'
;MKRRWLALLILVFLPLTGVRAAPSYKVETIGACSDSGVPEAVRNALQPQGIRVAGDSSPFCEVWLRKVLPQTAGSTGASYSTLANGTFVGVIVYRGNATDYRGQVVKPGTYTLRYQTIPQDGNHLGVSPSADFLLLVPAAADKNPDSLIEFQELIRLSKQASGTN
;
A
#
# COMPACT_ATOMS: atom_id res chain seq x y z
N MET A 1 60.33 35.28 24.24
CA MET A 1 59.35 35.65 25.30
C MET A 1 57.97 35.81 24.68
N LYS A 2 56.97 35.08 25.20
CA LYS A 2 55.49 35.27 25.06
C LYS A 2 54.91 34.95 23.66
N ARG A 3 54.42 33.73 23.35
CA ARG A 3 53.30 32.95 23.93
C ARG A 3 51.96 33.68 23.77
N ARG A 4 51.01 33.02 23.08
CA ARG A 4 49.53 33.18 23.08
C ARG A 4 48.88 33.92 21.89
N TRP A 5 48.79 33.27 20.73
CA TRP A 5 47.75 33.56 19.72
C TRP A 5 47.21 32.24 19.15
N LEU A 6 46.78 31.35 20.03
CA LEU A 6 46.05 30.12 19.67
C LEU A 6 44.72 30.13 20.42
N ALA A 7 43.84 31.03 20.05
CA ALA A 7 42.50 31.10 20.61
C ALA A 7 41.53 31.51 19.48
N LEU A 8 40.47 30.71 19.34
CA LEU A 8 39.34 30.86 18.43
C LEU A 8 39.60 30.59 16.94
N LEU A 9 39.63 29.30 16.59
CA LEU A 9 39.08 28.81 15.31
C LEU A 9 38.55 27.38 15.47
N ILE A 10 37.87 27.10 16.58
CA ILE A 10 36.90 25.99 16.61
C ILE A 10 35.59 26.60 16.12
N LEU A 11 35.50 26.77 14.80
CA LEU A 11 34.22 26.98 14.15
C LEU A 11 33.49 25.66 14.27
N VAL A 12 32.55 25.62 15.20
CA VAL A 12 31.63 24.52 15.47
C VAL A 12 30.92 24.20 14.14
N PHE A 13 31.40 23.19 13.42
CA PHE A 13 30.65 22.49 12.39
C PHE A 13 29.55 21.69 13.10
N LEU A 14 28.50 22.37 13.56
CA LEU A 14 27.25 21.73 13.92
C LEU A 14 26.60 21.34 12.59
N PRO A 15 26.42 20.05 12.25
CA PRO A 15 25.57 19.72 11.13
C PRO A 15 24.17 20.23 11.50
N LEU A 16 23.68 21.22 10.75
CA LEU A 16 22.26 21.55 10.72
C LEU A 16 21.54 20.30 10.19
N THR A 17 21.24 19.37 11.07
CA THR A 17 20.25 18.33 10.80
C THR A 17 18.92 19.04 10.76
N GLY A 18 18.54 19.49 9.56
CA GLY A 18 17.23 20.09 9.34
C GLY A 18 16.17 19.11 9.85
N VAL A 19 15.44 19.51 10.88
CA VAL A 19 14.24 18.80 11.31
C VAL A 19 13.28 18.88 10.12
N ARG A 20 13.20 17.79 9.34
CA ARG A 20 12.15 17.67 8.33
C ARG A 20 10.85 17.60 9.10
N ALA A 21 10.01 18.62 8.96
CA ALA A 21 8.63 18.55 9.40
C ALA A 21 8.00 17.29 8.80
N ALA A 22 7.18 16.60 9.59
CA ALA A 22 6.45 15.45 9.08
C ALA A 22 5.61 15.89 7.86
N PRO A 23 5.63 15.14 6.75
CA PRO A 23 4.83 15.48 5.57
C PRO A 23 3.36 15.65 5.97
N SER A 24 2.77 16.75 5.51
CA SER A 24 1.37 17.10 5.79
C SER A 24 0.49 16.37 4.78
N TYR A 25 0.20 15.09 5.04
CA TYR A 25 -0.71 14.35 4.16
C TYR A 25 -2.14 14.88 4.29
N LYS A 26 -2.78 15.12 3.14
CA LYS A 26 -4.20 15.48 3.05
C LYS A 26 -4.97 14.42 2.30
N VAL A 27 -6.21 14.22 2.69
CA VAL A 27 -7.10 13.25 2.05
C VAL A 27 -8.15 14.00 1.25
N GLU A 28 -8.28 13.68 -0.03
CA GLU A 28 -9.22 14.31 -0.97
C GLU A 28 -10.07 13.24 -1.65
N THR A 29 -11.36 13.51 -1.84
CA THR A 29 -12.21 12.68 -2.71
C THR A 29 -11.91 13.02 -4.17
N ILE A 30 -11.74 11.99 -4.99
CA ILE A 30 -11.50 12.11 -6.43
C ILE A 30 -12.56 11.35 -7.22
N GLY A 31 -12.64 11.60 -8.53
CA GLY A 31 -13.56 10.92 -9.42
C GLY A 31 -13.23 9.44 -9.66
N ALA A 32 -13.86 8.86 -10.67
CA ALA A 32 -13.70 7.46 -11.03
C ALA A 32 -12.25 7.14 -11.44
N CYS A 33 -11.84 5.88 -11.26
CA CYS A 33 -10.53 5.42 -11.69
C CYS A 33 -10.42 5.50 -13.22
N SER A 34 -9.56 6.38 -13.72
CA SER A 34 -9.34 6.60 -15.16
C SER A 34 -8.00 6.06 -15.65
N ASP A 35 -7.26 5.33 -14.80
CA ASP A 35 -5.95 4.79 -15.15
C ASP A 35 -6.10 3.64 -16.17
N SER A 36 -5.49 3.82 -17.35
CA SER A 36 -5.51 2.84 -18.43
C SER A 36 -4.75 1.55 -18.10
N GLY A 37 -3.87 1.58 -17.10
CA GLY A 37 -3.19 0.39 -16.57
C GLY A 37 -4.11 -0.55 -15.77
N VAL A 38 -5.30 -0.10 -15.40
CA VAL A 38 -6.33 -0.93 -14.74
C VAL A 38 -7.21 -1.58 -15.81
N PRO A 39 -7.37 -2.91 -15.84
CA PRO A 39 -8.27 -3.58 -16.77
C PRO A 39 -9.71 -3.05 -16.69
N GLU A 40 -10.41 -3.01 -17.81
CA GLU A 40 -11.75 -2.39 -17.89
C GLU A 40 -12.75 -3.06 -16.93
N ALA A 41 -12.78 -4.39 -16.88
CA ALA A 41 -13.63 -5.13 -15.95
C ALA A 41 -13.37 -4.73 -14.48
N VAL A 42 -12.11 -4.54 -14.12
CA VAL A 42 -11.70 -4.06 -12.79
C VAL A 42 -12.22 -2.63 -12.55
N ARG A 43 -12.02 -1.70 -13.50
CA ARG A 43 -12.55 -0.32 -13.37
C ARG A 43 -14.07 -0.29 -13.19
N ASN A 44 -14.79 -1.12 -13.94
CA ASN A 44 -16.25 -1.20 -13.88
C ASN A 44 -16.76 -1.72 -12.52
N ALA A 45 -15.95 -2.48 -11.79
CA ALA A 45 -16.26 -2.98 -10.46
C ALA A 45 -15.97 -1.98 -9.32
N LEU A 46 -15.27 -0.88 -9.59
CA LEU A 46 -14.86 0.12 -8.59
C LEU A 46 -15.94 1.18 -8.32
N GLN A 47 -15.97 1.71 -7.10
CA GLN A 47 -16.76 2.87 -6.73
C GLN A 47 -16.54 4.03 -7.72
N PRO A 48 -17.57 4.86 -7.99
CA PRO A 48 -17.46 6.00 -8.90
C PRO A 48 -16.55 7.10 -8.36
N GLN A 49 -16.17 7.03 -7.09
CA GLN A 49 -15.24 7.95 -6.43
C GLN A 49 -14.11 7.16 -5.78
N GLY A 50 -12.94 7.78 -5.74
CA GLY A 50 -11.77 7.30 -5.01
C GLY A 50 -11.33 8.29 -3.95
N ILE A 51 -10.26 7.93 -3.28
CA ILE A 51 -9.58 8.76 -2.29
C ILE A 51 -8.16 8.98 -2.76
N ARG A 52 -7.71 10.24 -2.76
CA ARG A 52 -6.32 10.63 -2.98
C ARG A 52 -5.69 11.03 -1.65
N VAL A 53 -4.52 10.48 -1.37
CA VAL A 53 -3.65 10.97 -0.30
C VAL A 53 -2.63 11.90 -0.95
N ALA A 54 -2.81 13.21 -0.78
CA ALA A 54 -1.88 14.22 -1.25
C ALA A 54 -0.62 14.22 -0.38
N GLY A 55 0.56 14.13 -0.99
CA GLY A 55 1.84 14.43 -0.34
C GLY A 55 2.23 15.90 -0.55
N ASP A 56 3.40 16.29 -0.03
CA ASP A 56 3.84 17.70 -0.01
C ASP A 56 4.01 18.32 -1.42
N SER A 57 4.38 17.52 -2.43
CA SER A 57 4.64 17.99 -3.80
C SER A 57 3.89 17.22 -4.89
N SER A 58 3.46 16.00 -4.60
CA SER A 58 2.65 15.17 -5.49
C SER A 58 1.75 14.24 -4.68
N PRO A 59 0.65 13.73 -5.25
CA PRO A 59 -0.12 12.68 -4.59
C PRO A 59 0.79 11.51 -4.20
N PHE A 60 0.65 10.99 -2.97
CA PHE A 60 1.36 9.80 -2.53
C PHE A 60 0.72 8.55 -3.15
N CYS A 61 -0.58 8.40 -2.94
CA CYS A 61 -1.37 7.34 -3.55
C CYS A 61 -2.82 7.75 -3.81
N GLU A 62 -3.49 6.96 -4.65
CA GLU A 62 -4.91 7.05 -4.93
C GLU A 62 -5.53 5.66 -4.77
N VAL A 63 -6.71 5.58 -4.15
CA VAL A 63 -7.37 4.31 -3.81
C VAL A 63 -8.83 4.35 -4.26
N TRP A 64 -9.28 3.27 -4.90
CA TRP A 64 -10.67 3.04 -5.22
C TRP A 64 -11.08 1.68 -4.68
N LEU A 65 -12.21 1.63 -3.97
CA LEU A 65 -12.75 0.37 -3.45
C LEU A 65 -13.73 -0.24 -4.43
N ARG A 66 -13.92 -1.56 -4.36
CA ARG A 66 -14.97 -2.28 -5.08
C ARG A 66 -16.36 -1.78 -4.64
N LYS A 67 -17.29 -1.65 -5.58
CA LYS A 67 -18.68 -1.19 -5.31
C LYS A 67 -19.39 -2.06 -4.26
N VAL A 68 -19.26 -3.38 -4.44
CA VAL A 68 -19.89 -4.39 -3.59
C VAL A 68 -18.86 -5.47 -3.33
N LEU A 69 -18.50 -5.69 -2.06
CA LEU A 69 -17.65 -6.80 -1.67
C LEU A 69 -18.46 -8.10 -1.58
N PRO A 70 -18.09 -9.16 -2.31
CA PRO A 70 -18.74 -10.46 -2.16
C PRO A 70 -18.34 -11.05 -0.81
N GLN A 71 -19.31 -11.14 0.11
CA GLN A 71 -19.11 -11.64 1.46
C GLN A 71 -20.32 -12.44 1.92
N THR A 72 -20.11 -13.40 2.82
CA THR A 72 -21.22 -14.10 3.50
C THR A 72 -21.87 -13.22 4.55
N ALA A 73 -23.10 -13.56 4.96
CA ALA A 73 -23.76 -12.87 6.05
C ALA A 73 -23.09 -13.21 7.40
N GLY A 74 -23.13 -12.26 8.35
CA GLY A 74 -22.70 -12.51 9.74
C GLY A 74 -21.51 -11.69 10.23
N SER A 75 -21.02 -10.71 9.47
CA SER A 75 -19.99 -9.79 9.98
C SER A 75 -20.59 -8.82 11.00
N THR A 76 -19.89 -8.63 12.12
CA THR A 76 -20.21 -7.61 13.13
C THR A 76 -18.99 -6.71 13.33
N GLY A 77 -19.20 -5.39 13.37
CA GLY A 77 -18.12 -4.41 13.53
C GLY A 77 -17.05 -4.53 12.44
N ALA A 78 -15.77 -4.52 12.85
CA ALA A 78 -14.61 -4.58 11.95
C ALA A 78 -14.10 -6.01 11.69
N SER A 79 -15.00 -7.01 11.68
CA SER A 79 -14.64 -8.40 11.34
C SER A 79 -14.70 -8.62 9.83
N TYR A 80 -13.60 -9.07 9.23
CA TYR A 80 -13.48 -9.37 7.80
C TYR A 80 -13.60 -10.88 7.48
N SER A 81 -13.95 -11.71 8.47
CA SER A 81 -14.03 -13.17 8.33
C SER A 81 -15.09 -13.66 7.33
N THR A 82 -16.00 -12.78 6.90
CA THR A 82 -17.01 -13.04 5.86
C THR A 82 -16.47 -12.90 4.44
N LEU A 83 -15.28 -12.32 4.26
CA LEU A 83 -14.60 -12.25 2.97
C LEU A 83 -13.84 -13.54 2.71
N ALA A 84 -14.02 -14.10 1.51
CA ALA A 84 -13.22 -15.22 1.07
C ALA A 84 -11.78 -14.75 0.74
N ASN A 85 -10.78 -15.57 1.06
CA ASN A 85 -9.41 -15.33 0.62
C ASN A 85 -9.33 -15.24 -0.91
N GLY A 86 -8.48 -14.35 -1.42
CA GLY A 86 -8.37 -14.03 -2.84
C GLY A 86 -9.42 -13.05 -3.35
N THR A 87 -10.33 -12.54 -2.52
CA THR A 87 -11.36 -11.58 -2.94
C THR A 87 -10.76 -10.26 -3.40
N PHE A 88 -11.19 -9.75 -4.56
CA PHE A 88 -10.86 -8.41 -5.04
C PHE A 88 -11.55 -7.34 -4.17
N VAL A 89 -10.75 -6.43 -3.61
CA VAL A 89 -11.22 -5.36 -2.70
C VAL A 89 -11.16 -3.98 -3.34
N GLY A 90 -10.21 -3.73 -4.25
CA GLY A 90 -10.04 -2.42 -4.86
C GLY A 90 -8.75 -2.27 -5.64
N VAL A 91 -8.44 -1.04 -6.00
CA VAL A 91 -7.22 -0.64 -6.71
C VAL A 91 -6.51 0.45 -5.92
N ILE A 92 -5.18 0.39 -5.92
CA ILE A 92 -4.29 1.46 -5.45
C ILE A 92 -3.31 1.86 -6.54
N VAL A 93 -3.09 3.16 -6.69
CA VAL A 93 -2.06 3.74 -7.56
C VAL A 93 -1.05 4.44 -6.68
N TYR A 94 0.20 4.00 -6.71
CA TYR A 94 1.33 4.68 -6.08
C TYR A 94 2.04 5.57 -7.09
N ARG A 95 2.24 6.85 -6.73
CA ARG A 95 2.97 7.81 -7.58
C ARG A 95 4.46 7.90 -7.22
N GLY A 96 4.83 7.46 -6.02
CA GLY A 96 6.20 7.32 -5.55
C GLY A 96 6.46 5.94 -4.97
N ASN A 97 7.69 5.69 -4.50
CA ASN A 97 7.98 4.47 -3.76
C ASN A 97 7.13 4.41 -2.49
N ALA A 98 6.57 3.23 -2.24
CA ALA A 98 5.90 2.89 -0.99
C ALA A 98 6.65 1.74 -0.32
N THR A 99 6.17 1.36 0.86
CA THR A 99 6.74 0.25 1.62
C THR A 99 5.61 -0.62 2.15
N ASP A 100 5.77 -1.95 2.06
CA ASP A 100 4.83 -2.89 2.63
C ASP A 100 5.03 -3.06 4.15
N TYR A 101 4.22 -3.92 4.79
CA TYR A 101 4.31 -4.16 6.23
C TYR A 101 5.67 -4.72 6.68
N ARG A 102 6.43 -5.35 5.76
CA ARG A 102 7.73 -5.98 6.03
C ARG A 102 8.90 -5.05 5.77
N GLY A 103 8.67 -3.80 5.38
CA GLY A 103 9.74 -2.88 5.00
C GLY A 103 10.22 -3.03 3.55
N GLN A 104 9.56 -3.85 2.73
CA GLN A 104 9.94 -4.03 1.32
C GLN A 104 9.46 -2.86 0.48
N VAL A 105 10.33 -2.38 -0.40
CA VAL A 105 9.97 -1.30 -1.33
C VAL A 105 8.95 -1.82 -2.34
N VAL A 106 7.84 -1.11 -2.46
CA VAL A 106 6.87 -1.22 -3.56
C VAL A 106 7.12 -0.07 -4.51
N LYS A 107 7.31 -0.38 -5.80
CA LYS A 107 7.60 0.62 -6.83
C LYS A 107 6.35 1.45 -7.15
N PRO A 108 6.50 2.66 -7.75
CA PRO A 108 5.38 3.38 -8.32
C PRO A 108 4.68 2.51 -9.36
N GLY A 109 3.36 2.54 -9.39
CA GLY A 109 2.57 1.69 -10.26
C GLY A 109 1.15 1.50 -9.76
N THR A 110 0.41 0.71 -10.52
CA THR A 110 -1.01 0.47 -10.31
C THR A 110 -1.23 -0.99 -9.96
N TYR A 111 -1.92 -1.21 -8.84
CA TYR A 111 -2.06 -2.52 -8.21
C TYR A 111 -3.52 -2.78 -7.84
N THR A 112 -3.98 -4.02 -8.01
CA THR A 112 -5.21 -4.49 -7.36
C THR A 112 -4.91 -4.91 -5.93
N LEU A 113 -5.94 -4.86 -5.09
CA LEU A 113 -5.94 -5.24 -3.67
C LEU A 113 -6.72 -6.54 -3.51
N ARG A 114 -6.06 -7.61 -3.08
CA ARG A 114 -6.66 -8.93 -2.88
C ARG A 114 -6.59 -9.32 -1.41
N TYR A 115 -7.74 -9.62 -0.82
CA TYR A 115 -7.83 -10.01 0.59
C TYR A 115 -7.19 -11.38 0.84
N GLN A 116 -6.43 -11.51 1.92
CA GLN A 116 -5.87 -12.78 2.38
C GLN A 116 -5.65 -12.75 3.89
N THR A 117 -5.95 -13.87 4.54
CA THR A 117 -5.56 -14.11 5.92
C THR A 117 -4.22 -14.83 6.00
N ILE A 118 -3.42 -14.51 7.01
CA ILE A 118 -2.27 -15.34 7.37
C ILE A 118 -2.75 -16.77 7.68
N PRO A 119 -2.11 -17.82 7.12
CA PRO A 119 -2.43 -19.20 7.46
C PRO A 119 -2.34 -19.44 8.98
N GLN A 120 -3.32 -20.17 9.53
CA GLN A 120 -3.31 -20.55 10.95
C GLN A 120 -2.52 -21.85 11.17
N ASP A 121 -1.29 -21.89 10.68
CA ASP A 121 -0.37 -23.00 10.91
C ASP A 121 0.80 -22.60 11.81
N GLY A 122 1.54 -23.60 12.32
CA GLY A 122 2.64 -23.37 13.26
C GLY A 122 3.77 -22.47 12.73
N ASN A 123 3.89 -22.27 11.42
CA ASN A 123 4.94 -21.46 10.80
C ASN A 123 4.55 -19.99 10.63
N HIS A 124 3.26 -19.68 10.72
CA HIS A 124 2.72 -18.35 10.41
C HIS A 124 2.07 -17.66 11.62
N LEU A 125 1.84 -18.38 12.72
CA LEU A 125 1.32 -17.80 13.96
C LEU A 125 2.33 -16.79 14.56
N GLY A 126 1.86 -15.57 14.84
CA GLY A 126 2.63 -14.52 15.52
C GLY A 126 3.51 -13.67 14.62
N VAL A 127 3.54 -13.88 13.30
CA VAL A 127 4.38 -13.09 12.37
C VAL A 127 3.87 -11.66 12.14
N SER A 128 2.62 -11.38 12.51
CA SER A 128 1.99 -10.06 12.42
C SER A 128 0.98 -9.85 13.55
N PRO A 129 0.83 -8.61 14.07
CA PRO A 129 -0.25 -8.25 15.00
C PRO A 129 -1.67 -8.39 14.39
N SER A 130 -1.77 -8.34 13.06
CA SER A 130 -3.03 -8.48 12.31
C SER A 130 -2.98 -9.72 11.43
N ALA A 131 -4.07 -10.49 11.38
CA ALA A 131 -4.17 -11.67 10.52
C ALA A 131 -4.61 -11.33 9.08
N ASP A 132 -5.26 -10.18 8.89
CA ASP A 132 -5.87 -9.76 7.63
C ASP A 132 -4.95 -8.86 6.81
N PHE A 133 -4.81 -9.16 5.52
CA PHE A 133 -3.97 -8.41 4.60
C PHE A 133 -4.68 -8.12 3.27
N LEU A 134 -4.28 -7.01 2.66
CA LEU A 134 -4.54 -6.74 1.25
C LEU A 134 -3.22 -6.90 0.49
N LEU A 135 -3.16 -7.93 -0.33
CA LEU A 135 -1.99 -8.23 -1.14
C LEU A 135 -2.07 -7.40 -2.42
N LEU A 136 -0.99 -6.68 -2.70
CA LEU A 136 -0.84 -5.95 -3.95
C LEU A 136 -0.58 -6.93 -5.08
N VAL A 137 -1.32 -6.83 -6.17
CA VAL A 137 -1.03 -7.55 -7.42
C VAL A 137 -0.91 -6.51 -8.54
N PRO A 138 0.12 -6.56 -9.41
CA PRO A 138 0.19 -5.65 -10.55
C PRO A 138 -1.10 -5.69 -11.36
N ALA A 139 -1.75 -4.55 -11.60
CA ALA A 139 -3.10 -4.52 -12.14
C ALA A 139 -3.20 -5.18 -13.53
N ALA A 140 -2.13 -5.14 -14.33
CA ALA A 140 -2.07 -5.81 -15.63
C ALA A 140 -2.15 -7.35 -15.54
N ALA A 141 -1.77 -7.93 -14.39
CA ALA A 141 -1.80 -9.37 -14.13
C ALA A 141 -3.11 -9.85 -13.47
N ASP A 142 -4.00 -8.93 -13.06
CA ASP A 142 -5.25 -9.25 -12.39
C ASP A 142 -6.44 -8.61 -13.12
N LYS A 143 -7.04 -9.37 -14.04
CA LYS A 143 -8.03 -8.85 -15.01
C LYS A 143 -9.47 -9.13 -14.64
N ASN A 144 -9.73 -10.09 -13.74
CA ASN A 144 -11.07 -10.51 -13.39
C ASN A 144 -11.38 -10.22 -11.91
N PRO A 145 -12.12 -9.15 -11.59
CA PRO A 145 -12.46 -8.81 -10.21
C PRO A 145 -13.40 -9.85 -9.55
N ASP A 146 -14.08 -10.70 -10.31
CA ASP A 146 -15.04 -11.67 -9.79
C ASP A 146 -14.43 -13.04 -9.48
N SER A 147 -13.26 -13.35 -10.05
CA SER A 147 -12.53 -14.58 -9.72
C SER A 147 -11.86 -14.47 -8.36
N LEU A 148 -11.95 -15.53 -7.55
CA LEU A 148 -11.04 -15.71 -6.43
C LEU A 148 -9.66 -16.12 -6.96
N ILE A 149 -8.60 -15.64 -6.30
CA ILE A 149 -7.23 -16.07 -6.59
C ILE A 149 -6.77 -16.96 -5.43
N GLU A 150 -6.47 -18.21 -5.76
CA GLU A 150 -6.00 -19.20 -4.79
C GLU A 150 -4.70 -18.75 -4.11
N PHE A 151 -4.50 -19.19 -2.86
CA PHE A 151 -3.42 -18.71 -1.99
C PHE A 151 -2.04 -18.70 -2.68
N GLN A 152 -1.60 -19.83 -3.23
CA GLN A 152 -0.26 -19.96 -3.83
C GLN A 152 -0.07 -19.03 -5.02
N GLU A 153 -1.10 -18.91 -5.86
CA GLU A 153 -1.07 -18.02 -7.02
C GLU A 153 -1.09 -16.56 -6.59
N LEU A 154 -1.86 -16.21 -5.57
CA LEU A 154 -1.91 -14.87 -5.04
C LEU A 154 -0.56 -14.43 -4.46
N ILE A 155 0.12 -15.31 -3.72
CA ILE A 155 1.47 -15.04 -3.21
C ILE A 155 2.46 -14.86 -4.37
N ARG A 156 2.40 -15.72 -5.40
CA ARG A 156 3.26 -15.61 -6.60
C ARG A 156 3.05 -14.28 -7.34
N LEU A 157 1.80 -13.86 -7.49
CA LEU A 157 1.46 -12.57 -8.11
C LEU A 157 1.90 -11.39 -7.24
N SER A 158 1.72 -11.48 -5.91
CA SER A 158 2.00 -10.37 -5.01
C SER A 158 3.48 -10.08 -4.84
N LYS A 159 4.31 -11.12 -4.90
CA LYS A 159 5.78 -11.01 -4.98
C LYS A 159 6.27 -10.11 -6.11
N GLN A 160 5.52 -10.01 -7.23
CA GLN A 160 5.87 -9.13 -8.35
C GLN A 160 5.74 -7.64 -7.99
N ALA A 161 4.92 -7.28 -6.99
CA ALA A 161 4.73 -5.90 -6.58
C ALA A 161 5.96 -5.34 -5.84
N SER A 162 6.61 -6.15 -5.01
CA SER A 162 7.85 -5.79 -4.30
C SER A 162 9.12 -6.32 -4.96
N GLY A 163 9.00 -7.13 -6.02
CA GLY A 163 10.14 -7.74 -6.73
C GLY A 163 10.89 -8.77 -5.88
N THR A 164 10.19 -9.44 -4.96
CA THR A 164 10.78 -10.43 -4.06
C THR A 164 10.60 -11.86 -4.59
N ASN A 165 11.57 -12.73 -4.33
CA ASN A 165 11.59 -14.12 -4.86
C ASN A 165 10.76 -15.08 -4.02
#